data_AF-A0A924VPD6-F1
#
_entry.id   AF-A0A924VPD6-F1
#
_cell.length_a   1.000
_cell.length_b   1.000
_cell.length_c   1.000
_cell.angle_alpha   90.00
_cell.angle_beta   90.00
_cell.angle_gamma   90.00
#
_symmetry.space_group_name_H-M   'P 1'
#
loop_
_entity.id
_entity.type
_entity.pdbx_description
1 polymer ?
#
loop_
_entity_poly.entity_id
_entity_poly.type
_entity_poly.pdbx_seq_one_letter_code
_entity_poly.pdbx_strand_id
1 'polypeptide(L)' 'MYAWIEAEERAKLPVKKEPHAFQHSGGGTRIDTSIVVPGRTLTVDIDADNPGRRLPYCHDPYHGEAEMMGVHAYLK' A
#
# COMPACT_ATOMS: atom_id res chain seq x y z
N MET A 1 17.45 7.67 -2.87
CA MET A 1 16.54 7.11 -1.85
C MET A 1 15.38 6.42 -2.56
N TYR A 2 15.30 5.10 -2.43
CA TYR A 2 14.20 4.30 -2.98
C TYR A 2 13.05 4.27 -1.97
N ALA A 3 11.81 4.41 -2.41
CA ALA A 3 10.64 4.23 -1.56
C ALA A 3 10.03 2.84 -1.83
N TRP A 4 9.85 2.05 -0.78
CA TRP A 4 9.27 0.71 -0.85
C TRP A 4 7.82 0.78 -0.39
N ILE A 5 6.89 1.13 -1.27
CA ILE A 5 5.51 1.38 -0.87
C ILE A 5 4.80 0.04 -0.67
N GLU A 6 4.22 -0.15 0.51
CA GLU A 6 3.43 -1.31 0.89
C GLU A 6 1.97 -0.98 1.21
N ALA A 7 1.10 -1.97 1.01
CA ALA A 7 -0.29 -1.95 1.46
C ALA A 7 -0.54 -3.02 2.53
N GLU A 8 -0.21 -2.74 3.80
CA GLU A 8 -0.43 -3.72 4.89
C GLU A 8 -1.79 -3.62 5.60
N GLU A 9 -2.19 -4.75 6.20
CA GLU A 9 -3.34 -4.90 7.08
C GLU A 9 -2.94 -5.06 8.56
N ARG A 10 -3.63 -4.36 9.46
CA ARG A 10 -3.69 -4.72 10.88
C ARG A 10 -5.14 -4.96 11.30
N ALA A 11 -5.71 -6.10 10.89
CA ALA A 11 -7.08 -6.49 11.26
C ALA A 11 -7.07 -7.71 12.21
N LYS A 12 -7.64 -7.54 13.41
CA LYS A 12 -7.87 -8.60 14.42
C LYS A 12 -9.29 -9.18 14.32
N LEU A 13 -9.77 -9.57 13.14
CA LEU A 13 -11.12 -10.13 12.96
C LEU A 13 -11.13 -11.29 11.95
N PRO A 14 -12.07 -12.25 12.07
CA PRO A 14 -12.00 -13.56 11.40
C PRO A 14 -12.38 -13.53 9.90
N VAL A 15 -12.48 -12.36 9.29
CA VAL A 15 -12.72 -12.22 7.85
C VAL A 15 -11.36 -12.01 7.19
N LYS A 16 -10.71 -13.11 6.80
CA LYS A 16 -9.49 -13.07 5.99
C LYS A 16 -9.87 -12.61 4.57
N LYS A 17 -9.88 -11.31 4.32
CA LYS A 17 -9.73 -10.78 2.96
C LYS A 17 -8.24 -10.68 2.65
N GLU A 18 -7.84 -10.96 1.41
CA GLU A 18 -6.45 -10.88 0.98
C GLU A 18 -5.86 -9.49 1.25
N PRO A 19 -4.54 -9.36 1.49
CA PRO A 19 -3.88 -8.05 1.48
C PRO A 19 -4.26 -7.33 0.19
N HIS A 20 -4.45 -6.01 0.24
CA HIS A 20 -4.75 -5.25 -0.96
C HIS A 20 -3.52 -5.21 -1.86
N ALA A 21 -3.33 -6.28 -2.62
CA ALA A 21 -2.44 -6.28 -3.75
C ALA A 21 -2.96 -5.22 -4.71
N PHE A 22 -2.08 -4.35 -5.16
CA PHE A 22 -2.34 -3.38 -6.19
C PHE A 22 -1.72 -3.85 -7.50
N GLN A 23 -2.18 -3.27 -8.60
CA GLN A 23 -1.60 -3.50 -9.92
C GLN A 23 -0.92 -2.22 -10.38
N HIS A 24 0.22 -2.32 -11.06
CA HIS A 24 0.80 -1.15 -11.74
C HIS A 24 -0.11 -0.71 -12.88
N SER A 25 -0.17 0.60 -13.12
CA SER A 25 -0.89 1.14 -14.28
C SER A 25 -0.35 0.51 -15.57
N GLY A 26 -1.23 -0.11 -16.36
CA GLY A 26 -0.85 -0.85 -17.56
C GLY A 26 -0.94 -2.38 -17.42
N GLY A 27 -1.29 -2.89 -16.24
CA GLY A 27 -1.59 -4.30 -16.01
C GLY A 27 -0.45 -5.08 -15.34
N GLY A 28 -0.52 -6.41 -15.40
CA GLY A 28 0.49 -7.32 -14.84
C GLY A 28 0.06 -8.01 -13.55
N THR A 29 1.02 -8.57 -12.81
CA THR A 29 0.75 -9.27 -11.56
C THR A 29 0.35 -8.30 -10.47
N ARG A 30 -0.65 -8.66 -9.65
CA ARG A 30 -0.97 -7.89 -8.46
C ARG A 30 0.07 -8.19 -7.37
N ILE A 31 0.60 -7.12 -6.78
CA ILE A 31 1.65 -7.16 -5.78
C ILE A 31 1.27 -6.22 -4.63
N ASP A 32 1.79 -6.49 -3.45
CA ASP A 32 1.57 -5.71 -2.22
C ASP A 32 2.66 -4.67 -1.97
N THR A 33 3.83 -4.82 -2.62
CA THR A 33 4.99 -3.94 -2.45
C THR A 33 5.61 -3.54 -3.78
N SER A 34 6.09 -2.30 -3.89
CA SER A 34 6.82 -1.82 -5.07
C SER A 34 7.92 -0.81 -4.74
N ILE A 35 8.99 -0.89 -5.53
CA ILE A 35 10.11 0.05 -5.46
C ILE A 35 9.82 1.25 -6.36
N VAL A 36 9.81 2.45 -5.78
CA VAL A 36 9.80 3.72 -6.50
C VAL A 36 11.18 4.36 -6.39
N VAL A 37 11.83 4.59 -7.53
CA VAL A 37 13.15 5.22 -7.59
C VAL A 37 13.04 6.76 -7.42
N PRO A 38 14.11 7.46 -7.01
CA PRO A 38 14.08 8.90 -6.76
C PRO A 38 13.51 9.72 -7.93
N GLY A 39 12.68 10.72 -7.62
CA GLY A 39 12.12 11.64 -8.61
C GLY A 39 11.10 11.01 -9.56
N ARG A 40 10.59 9.81 -9.24
CA ARG A 40 9.56 9.13 -10.01
C ARG A 40 8.27 9.02 -9.22
N THR A 41 7.19 8.85 -9.97
CA THR A 41 5.85 8.61 -9.47
C THR A 41 5.39 7.26 -9.97
N LEU A 42 4.75 6.48 -9.11
CA LEU A 42 4.12 5.22 -9.44
C LEU A 42 2.60 5.41 -9.37
N THR A 43 1.91 5.03 -10.44
CA THR A 43 0.44 4.96 -10.47
C THR A 43 0.04 3.51 -10.32
N VAL A 44 -0.91 3.24 -9.43
CA VAL A 44 -1.40 1.89 -9.14
C VAL A 44 -2.92 1.86 -9.09
N ASP A 45 -3.47 0.70 -9.44
CA ASP A 45 -4.88 0.39 -9.33
C ASP A 45 -5.10 -0.47 -8.08
N ILE A 46 -6.02 -0.05 -7.21
CA ILE A 46 -6.35 -0.72 -5.95
C ILE A 46 -7.85 -1.00 -5.91
N ASP A 47 -8.23 -2.24 -5.58
CA ASP A 47 -9.62 -2.55 -5.24
C ASP A 47 -9.90 -2.18 -3.79
N ALA A 48 -10.66 -1.11 -3.59
CA ALA A 48 -11.08 -0.61 -2.29
C ALA A 48 -12.39 -1.30 -1.84
N ASP A 49 -12.37 -2.62 -1.62
CA ASP A 49 -13.58 -3.43 -1.32
C ASP A 49 -13.67 -3.91 0.16
N ASN A 50 -12.75 -3.47 1.01
CA ASN A 50 -12.57 -3.83 2.41
C ASN A 50 -12.52 -2.56 3.30
N PRO A 51 -13.71 -2.04 3.68
CA PRO A 51 -13.83 -0.74 4.36
C PRO A 51 -12.94 -0.62 5.59
N GLY A 52 -12.30 0.53 5.76
CA GLY A 52 -11.40 0.78 6.87
C GLY A 52 -10.34 1.83 6.57
N ARG A 53 -9.43 2.01 7.52
CA ARG A 53 -8.23 2.84 7.36
C ARG A 53 -7.05 1.91 7.12
N ARG A 54 -6.29 2.20 6.07
CA ARG A 54 -5.06 1.51 5.68
C ARG A 54 -3.94 2.53 5.56
N LEU A 55 -2.71 2.12 5.78
CA LEU A 55 -1.55 3.00 5.68
C LEU A 55 -0.73 2.55 4.48
N PRO A 56 -0.71 3.26 3.34
CA PRO A 56 0.42 3.12 2.43
C PRO A 56 1.67 3.62 3.14
N TYR A 57 2.74 2.84 3.15
CA TYR A 57 3.96 3.21 3.87
C TYR A 57 5.22 2.67 3.22
N CYS A 58 6.38 3.16 3.63
CA CYS A 58 7.66 2.61 3.22
C CYS A 58 8.07 1.41 4.07
N HIS A 59 8.43 0.28 3.46
CA HIS A 59 8.97 -0.89 4.18
C HIS A 59 10.38 -0.67 4.77
N ASP A 60 10.96 0.51 4.58
CA ASP A 60 12.14 0.93 5.33
C ASP A 60 11.68 1.54 6.67
N PRO A 61 11.93 0.87 7.81
CA PRO A 61 11.42 1.31 9.10
C PRO A 61 11.94 2.71 9.48
N TYR A 62 13.13 3.11 9.03
CA TYR A 62 13.65 4.45 9.29
C TYR A 62 12.80 5.52 8.59
N HIS A 63 12.28 5.23 7.40
CA HIS A 63 11.38 6.15 6.73
C HIS A 63 9.99 6.15 7.36
N GLY A 64 9.51 5.01 7.87
CA GLY A 64 8.25 4.93 8.61
C GLY A 64 8.29 5.74 9.92
N GLU A 65 9.38 5.64 10.67
CA GLU A 65 9.64 6.46 11.87
C GLU A 65 9.83 7.94 11.53
N ALA A 66 10.37 8.25 10.34
CA ALA A 66 10.44 9.60 9.80
C ALA A 66 9.12 10.06 9.12
N GLU A 67 8.01 9.42 9.46
CA GLU A 67 6.64 9.79 9.05
C GLU A 67 6.37 9.66 7.54
N MET A 68 7.10 8.80 6.81
CA MET A 68 6.77 8.41 5.42
C MET A 68 5.62 7.38 5.37
N MET A 69 4.52 7.75 6.01
CA MET A 69 3.28 6.99 6.16
C MET A 69 2.13 7.83 5.61
N GLY A 70 1.28 7.25 4.77
CA GLY A 70 0.02 7.85 4.34
C GLY A 70 -1.17 7.17 5.00
N VAL A 71 -2.38 7.69 4.78
CA VAL A 71 -3.63 7.03 5.15
C VAL A 71 -4.53 6.97 3.91
N HIS A 72 -4.94 5.77 3.53
CA HIS A 72 -6.05 5.55 2.60
C HIS A 72 -7.23 5.02 3.40
N ALA A 73 -8.35 5.75 3.38
CA ALA A 73 -9.56 5.38 4.08
C ALA A 73 -10.77 5.53 3.19
N TYR A 74 -11.66 4.55 3.21
CA TYR A 74 -12.93 4.60 2.51
C TYR A 74 -14.04 4.00 3.36
N LEU A 75 -15.20 4.64 3.27
CA LEU A 75 -16.46 4.15 3.81
C LEU A 75 -17.19 3.43 2.67
N LYS A 76 -17.98 2.42 3.03
CA LYS A 76 -18.80 1.70 2.05
C LYS A 76 -20.07 2.48 1.72
#